data_AF-H1YBM7-F1
#
_entry.id   AF-H1YBM7-F1
#
_cell.length_a   1.000
_cell.length_b   1.000
_cell.length_c   1.000
_cell.angle_alpha   90.00
_cell.angle_beta   90.00
_cell.angle_gamma   90.00
#
_symmetry.space_group_name_H-M   'P 1'
#
loop_
_entity.id
_entity.type
_entity.pdbx_description
1 polymer ?
#
loop_
_entity_poly.entity_id
_entity_poly.type
_entity_poly.pdbx_seq_one_letter_code
_entity_poly.pdbx_strand_id
1 'polypeptide(L)'
;MANSIALILLPGKVEPARPGAKGLDVNAVLTAANAADFKAAGYDFCIRYIPRTAHLLKGNLSNTEALHILNAGLALMAVQHVANPGWMPSAELGKAYGAYAAVYAKTIVGLPAGINVWLDLEEVSKDAASADIIAYCTAWYNEVKSAGYDPGIYTGYGTGLSSAQLYHDLPFRHYWRAYNGPDVANRGFQIIQKTQIKLNGFEVDPDYIQMDKKGDLPIWLSAVNNV
;
A
#
# COMPACT_ATOMS: atom_id res chain seq x y z
N MET A 1 -16.20 -30.96 14.31
CA MET A 1 -16.83 -29.88 13.52
C MET A 1 -16.05 -28.62 13.80
N ALA A 2 -15.25 -28.14 12.83
CA ALA A 2 -14.53 -26.89 12.98
C ALA A 2 -15.54 -25.75 12.76
N ASN A 3 -15.74 -24.89 13.77
CA ASN A 3 -16.49 -23.65 13.60
C ASN A 3 -15.75 -22.82 12.55
N SER A 4 -16.33 -22.72 11.35
CA SER A 4 -15.89 -21.76 10.35
C SER A 4 -16.21 -20.38 10.92
N ILE A 5 -15.17 -19.67 11.39
CA ILE A 5 -15.28 -18.24 11.67
C ILE A 5 -15.52 -17.58 10.32
N ALA A 6 -16.72 -17.04 10.11
CA ALA A 6 -17.04 -16.32 8.89
C ALA A 6 -16.06 -15.15 8.75
N LEU A 7 -15.36 -15.10 7.62
CA LEU A 7 -14.49 -13.99 7.27
C LEU A 7 -15.34 -12.72 7.16
N ILE A 8 -15.09 -11.74 8.02
CA ILE A 8 -15.79 -10.44 7.96
C ILE A 8 -15.00 -9.54 7.01
N LEU A 9 -15.43 -9.50 5.75
CA LEU A 9 -14.91 -8.55 4.78
C LEU A 9 -15.40 -7.14 5.11
N LEU A 10 -14.55 -6.15 4.84
CA LEU A 10 -14.90 -4.75 4.95
C LEU A 10 -16.01 -4.40 3.94
N PRO A 11 -17.01 -3.60 4.34
CA PRO A 11 -18.00 -3.08 3.41
C PRO A 11 -17.34 -2.04 2.49
N GLY A 12 -17.83 -1.93 1.26
CA GLY A 12 -17.33 -0.92 0.34
C GLY A 12 -17.43 -1.37 -1.11
N LYS A 13 -16.99 -0.51 -2.01
CA LYS A 13 -16.89 -0.78 -3.43
C LYS A 13 -15.43 -0.83 -3.85
N VAL A 14 -15.04 -1.94 -4.46
CA VAL A 14 -13.75 -2.06 -5.15
C VAL A 14 -13.87 -1.38 -6.50
N GLU A 15 -13.14 -0.29 -6.70
CA GLU A 15 -13.20 0.50 -7.94
C GLU A 15 -11.89 1.23 -8.21
N PRO A 16 -11.61 1.58 -9.48
CA PRO A 16 -10.54 2.50 -9.78
C PRO A 16 -10.72 3.82 -9.02
N ALA A 17 -9.62 4.35 -8.53
CA ALA A 17 -9.58 5.65 -7.91
C ALA A 17 -9.86 6.78 -8.92
N ARG A 18 -9.91 8.00 -8.42
CA ARG A 18 -10.22 9.19 -9.24
C ARG A 18 -8.94 10.01 -9.45
N PRO A 19 -8.62 10.42 -10.70
CA PRO A 19 -7.55 11.38 -10.93
C PRO A 19 -7.79 12.67 -10.13
N GLY A 20 -6.74 13.23 -9.55
CA GLY A 20 -6.81 14.43 -8.73
C GLY A 20 -7.26 14.18 -7.28
N ALA A 21 -7.63 12.97 -6.91
CA ALA A 21 -7.95 12.64 -5.52
C ALA A 21 -6.73 12.91 -4.63
N LYS A 22 -6.98 13.56 -3.48
CA LYS A 22 -5.96 13.86 -2.48
C LYS A 22 -6.03 12.81 -1.38
N GLY A 23 -4.91 12.21 -1.02
CA GLY A 23 -4.84 11.22 0.04
C GLY A 23 -3.65 11.44 0.93
N LEU A 24 -3.43 10.48 1.80
CA LEU A 24 -2.26 10.43 2.67
C LEU A 24 -1.91 8.99 3.00
N ASP A 25 -0.65 8.77 3.33
CA ASP A 25 -0.23 7.69 4.20
C ASP A 25 0.19 8.25 5.56
N VAL A 26 0.02 7.43 6.60
CA VAL A 26 0.34 7.79 7.98
C VAL A 26 0.73 6.55 8.75
N ASN A 27 1.86 6.58 9.45
CA ASN A 27 2.32 5.50 10.30
C ASN A 27 1.80 5.64 11.76
N ALA A 28 0.49 5.82 11.90
CA ALA A 28 -0.20 5.90 13.19
C ALA A 28 -1.61 5.33 13.08
N VAL A 29 -2.11 4.74 14.17
CA VAL A 29 -3.47 4.20 14.22
C VAL A 29 -4.49 5.33 14.26
N LEU A 30 -5.46 5.28 13.35
CA LEU A 30 -6.53 6.26 13.26
C LEU A 30 -7.75 5.85 14.09
N THR A 31 -8.22 6.80 14.90
CA THR A 31 -9.54 6.71 15.52
C THR A 31 -10.62 7.20 14.55
N ALA A 32 -11.90 6.94 14.84
CA ALA A 32 -13.02 7.50 14.07
C ALA A 32 -12.97 9.04 14.01
N ALA A 33 -12.61 9.69 15.13
CA ALA A 33 -12.49 11.14 15.19
C ALA A 33 -11.38 11.64 14.24
N ASN A 34 -10.19 11.05 14.29
CA ASN A 34 -9.08 11.51 13.45
C ASN A 34 -9.31 11.20 11.95
N ALA A 35 -9.95 10.08 11.62
CA ALA A 35 -10.35 9.79 10.25
C ALA A 35 -11.36 10.84 9.73
N ALA A 36 -12.34 11.23 10.55
CA ALA A 36 -13.28 12.30 10.23
C ALA A 36 -12.57 13.66 10.07
N ASP A 37 -11.58 13.97 10.92
CA ASP A 37 -10.79 15.19 10.81
C ASP A 37 -10.00 15.25 9.49
N PHE A 38 -9.42 14.13 9.04
CA PHE A 38 -8.78 14.07 7.72
C PHE A 38 -9.77 14.23 6.58
N LYS A 39 -10.97 13.64 6.68
CA LYS A 39 -12.01 13.88 5.67
C LYS A 39 -12.40 15.36 5.62
N ALA A 40 -12.61 15.98 6.78
CA ALA A 40 -12.93 17.41 6.90
C ALA A 40 -11.81 18.31 6.37
N ALA A 41 -10.55 17.87 6.47
CA ALA A 41 -9.38 18.53 5.86
C ALA A 41 -9.27 18.35 4.33
N GLY A 42 -10.27 17.71 3.70
CA GLY A 42 -10.37 17.58 2.24
C GLY A 42 -9.58 16.40 1.66
N TYR A 43 -9.32 15.36 2.45
CA TYR A 43 -8.73 14.12 1.94
C TYR A 43 -9.83 13.17 1.43
N ASP A 44 -9.50 12.42 0.39
CA ASP A 44 -10.37 11.48 -0.29
C ASP A 44 -10.04 10.02 0.05
N PHE A 45 -8.78 9.73 0.38
CA PHE A 45 -8.33 8.39 0.69
C PHE A 45 -7.20 8.37 1.72
N CYS A 46 -6.98 7.20 2.31
CA CYS A 46 -5.89 6.90 3.22
C CYS A 46 -5.21 5.58 2.80
N ILE A 47 -3.89 5.55 2.82
CA ILE A 47 -3.09 4.32 2.73
C ILE A 47 -2.58 4.02 4.14
N ARG A 48 -2.80 2.79 4.62
CA ARG A 48 -2.40 2.39 5.98
C ARG A 48 -1.51 1.17 5.99
N TYR A 49 -0.65 1.11 7.00
CA TYR A 49 0.39 0.11 7.06
C TYR A 49 -0.11 -1.23 7.60
N ILE A 50 0.27 -2.31 6.93
CA ILE A 50 0.12 -3.70 7.38
C ILE A 50 1.50 -4.27 7.74
N PRO A 51 1.56 -5.25 8.64
CA PRO A 51 2.82 -5.75 9.15
C PRO A 51 3.57 -6.58 8.12
N ARG A 52 4.89 -6.58 8.26
CA ARG A 52 5.81 -7.44 7.50
C ARG A 52 5.89 -8.86 8.04
N THR A 53 5.73 -9.01 9.35
CA THR A 53 5.84 -10.28 10.08
C THR A 53 4.86 -10.33 11.24
N ALA A 54 4.74 -11.48 11.91
CA ALA A 54 3.94 -11.60 13.13
C ALA A 54 4.51 -10.84 14.33
N HIS A 55 5.74 -10.34 14.22
CA HIS A 55 6.33 -9.47 15.23
C HIS A 55 5.87 -8.03 15.00
N LEU A 56 5.40 -7.36 16.06
CA LEU A 56 4.97 -5.96 16.06
C LEU A 56 3.65 -5.69 15.31
N LEU A 57 2.57 -6.35 15.73
CA LEU A 57 1.22 -6.08 15.21
C LEU A 57 0.63 -4.74 15.67
N LYS A 58 1.02 -4.25 16.85
CA LYS A 58 0.55 -2.97 17.37
C LYS A 58 1.00 -1.83 16.44
N GLY A 59 0.07 -0.95 16.07
CA GLY A 59 0.34 0.18 15.17
C GLY A 59 -0.12 -0.04 13.73
N ASN A 60 -0.37 -1.30 13.35
CA ASN A 60 -0.83 -1.65 12.01
C ASN A 60 -2.34 -1.55 11.86
N LEU A 61 -2.77 -1.39 10.61
CA LEU A 61 -4.16 -1.40 10.20
C LEU A 61 -4.89 -2.62 10.76
N SER A 62 -5.98 -2.37 11.47
CA SER A 62 -6.91 -3.40 11.94
C SER A 62 -8.25 -3.29 11.21
N ASN A 63 -9.10 -4.33 11.30
CA ASN A 63 -10.47 -4.24 10.78
C ASN A 63 -11.24 -3.06 11.39
N THR A 64 -11.13 -2.85 12.71
CA THR A 64 -11.80 -1.72 13.40
C THR A 64 -11.34 -0.37 12.90
N GLU A 65 -10.02 -0.18 12.72
CA GLU A 65 -9.48 1.06 12.14
C GLU A 65 -9.93 1.25 10.68
N ALA A 66 -9.91 0.19 9.88
CA ALA A 66 -10.38 0.26 8.49
C ALA A 66 -11.86 0.67 8.41
N LEU A 67 -12.71 0.16 9.30
CA LEU A 67 -14.10 0.60 9.42
C LEU A 67 -14.22 2.08 9.82
N HIS A 68 -13.39 2.56 10.74
CA HIS A 68 -13.35 4.00 11.09
C HIS A 68 -13.01 4.87 9.87
N ILE A 69 -12.01 4.47 9.08
CA ILE A 69 -11.56 5.19 7.87
C ILE A 69 -12.68 5.23 6.83
N LEU A 70 -13.28 4.06 6.52
CA LEU A 70 -14.36 3.96 5.54
C LEU A 70 -15.61 4.72 5.99
N ASN A 71 -16.01 4.60 7.26
CA ASN A 71 -17.17 5.31 7.80
C ASN A 71 -16.98 6.84 7.83
N ALA A 72 -15.74 7.31 7.90
CA ALA A 72 -15.41 8.73 7.75
C ALA A 72 -15.51 9.21 6.29
N GLY A 73 -15.72 8.32 5.31
CA GLY A 73 -15.81 8.68 3.89
C GLY A 73 -14.46 8.81 3.19
N LEU A 74 -13.40 8.22 3.76
CA LEU A 74 -12.10 8.05 3.11
C LEU A 74 -12.07 6.68 2.42
N ALA A 75 -11.63 6.64 1.16
CA ALA A 75 -11.28 5.36 0.53
C ALA A 75 -9.99 4.78 1.14
N LEU A 76 -9.81 3.46 1.05
CA LEU A 76 -8.73 2.75 1.73
C LEU A 76 -7.91 1.87 0.77
N MET A 77 -6.60 1.91 0.94
CA MET A 77 -5.64 0.92 0.43
C MET A 77 -4.65 0.56 1.56
N ALA A 78 -3.87 -0.50 1.38
CA ALA A 78 -2.88 -0.94 2.37
C ALA A 78 -1.47 -1.02 1.78
N VAL A 79 -0.46 -0.66 2.57
CA VAL A 79 0.97 -0.81 2.24
C VAL A 79 1.66 -1.65 3.30
N GLN A 80 2.56 -2.56 2.93
CA GLN A 80 3.32 -3.33 3.91
C GLN A 80 4.53 -2.52 4.40
N HIS A 81 4.79 -2.52 5.71
CA HIS A 81 6.02 -1.92 6.25
C HIS A 81 7.30 -2.49 5.64
N VAL A 82 8.20 -1.61 5.21
CA VAL A 82 9.58 -1.97 4.81
C VAL A 82 10.43 -2.47 5.98
N ALA A 83 11.43 -3.28 5.68
CA ALA A 83 12.45 -3.69 6.64
C ALA A 83 13.37 -2.52 7.05
N ASN A 84 14.07 -2.69 8.18
CA ASN A 84 14.97 -1.65 8.67
C ASN A 84 16.03 -1.30 7.61
N PRO A 85 16.50 -0.04 7.58
CA PRO A 85 17.45 0.43 6.57
C PRO A 85 18.68 -0.47 6.42
N GLY A 86 19.13 -0.66 5.19
CA GLY A 86 20.27 -1.50 4.84
C GLY A 86 19.95 -3.00 4.81
N TRP A 87 18.67 -3.36 4.63
CA TRP A 87 18.25 -4.75 4.56
C TRP A 87 18.68 -5.42 3.24
N MET A 88 18.86 -6.75 3.30
CA MET A 88 19.24 -7.58 2.16
C MET A 88 18.00 -8.33 1.62
N PRO A 89 17.58 -8.09 0.37
CA PRO A 89 16.48 -8.79 -0.25
C PRO A 89 16.87 -10.20 -0.68
N SER A 90 15.89 -11.09 -0.71
CA SER A 90 15.99 -12.38 -1.39
C SER A 90 14.60 -12.83 -1.85
N ALA A 91 14.54 -13.80 -2.77
CA ALA A 91 13.28 -14.39 -3.20
C ALA A 91 12.50 -15.00 -2.03
N GLU A 92 13.19 -15.69 -1.12
CA GLU A 92 12.60 -16.32 0.06
C GLU A 92 11.97 -15.28 1.00
N LEU A 93 12.65 -14.14 1.19
CA LEU A 93 12.14 -13.04 1.99
C LEU A 93 10.89 -12.43 1.34
N GLY A 94 10.92 -12.21 0.02
CA GLY A 94 9.80 -11.67 -0.74
C GLY A 94 8.57 -12.57 -0.66
N LYS A 95 8.79 -13.89 -0.77
CA LYS A 95 7.75 -14.90 -0.58
C LYS A 95 7.18 -14.85 0.84
N ALA A 96 8.02 -14.86 1.86
CA ALA A 96 7.57 -14.85 3.26
C ALA A 96 6.75 -13.60 3.58
N TYR A 97 7.23 -12.42 3.18
CA TYR A 97 6.58 -11.15 3.45
C TYR A 97 5.32 -10.95 2.62
N GLY A 98 5.32 -11.36 1.34
CA GLY A 98 4.15 -11.31 0.48
C GLY A 98 3.03 -12.22 0.97
N ALA A 99 3.36 -13.45 1.37
CA ALA A 99 2.39 -14.37 1.97
C ALA A 99 1.81 -13.80 3.27
N TYR A 100 2.63 -13.16 4.10
CA TYR A 100 2.15 -12.53 5.33
C TYR A 100 1.25 -11.33 5.06
N ALA A 101 1.62 -10.43 4.13
CA ALA A 101 0.79 -9.31 3.70
C ALA A 101 -0.58 -9.81 3.22
N ALA A 102 -0.58 -10.80 2.33
CA ALA A 102 -1.79 -11.39 1.76
C ALA A 102 -2.73 -11.96 2.83
N VAL A 103 -2.19 -12.77 3.75
CA VAL A 103 -2.97 -13.36 4.85
C VAL A 103 -3.49 -12.26 5.76
N TYR A 104 -2.63 -11.34 6.21
CA TYR A 104 -3.03 -10.30 7.16
C TYR A 104 -4.09 -9.36 6.59
N ALA A 105 -3.89 -8.86 5.36
CA ALA A 105 -4.85 -8.04 4.63
C ALA A 105 -6.22 -8.72 4.55
N LYS A 106 -6.23 -10.03 4.27
CA LYS A 106 -7.48 -10.79 4.14
C LYS A 106 -8.13 -11.08 5.48
N THR A 107 -7.39 -11.68 6.41
CA THR A 107 -7.97 -12.33 7.60
C THR A 107 -8.05 -11.43 8.81
N ILE A 108 -7.17 -10.42 8.92
CA ILE A 108 -7.11 -9.52 10.07
C ILE A 108 -7.75 -8.18 9.74
N VAL A 109 -7.49 -7.64 8.55
CA VAL A 109 -8.10 -6.37 8.11
C VAL A 109 -9.47 -6.61 7.46
N GLY A 110 -9.63 -7.69 6.69
CA GLY A 110 -10.86 -7.95 5.94
C GLY A 110 -10.91 -7.25 4.58
N LEU A 111 -9.77 -6.92 3.99
CA LEU A 111 -9.73 -6.26 2.68
C LEU A 111 -10.31 -7.20 1.59
N PRO A 112 -11.20 -6.70 0.73
CA PRO A 112 -11.73 -7.50 -0.37
C PRO A 112 -10.70 -7.66 -1.48
N ALA A 113 -10.84 -8.73 -2.26
CA ALA A 113 -10.02 -8.96 -3.46
C ALA A 113 -10.19 -7.83 -4.48
N GLY A 114 -9.18 -7.64 -5.33
CA GLY A 114 -9.17 -6.67 -6.44
C GLY A 114 -8.61 -5.29 -6.10
N ILE A 115 -8.49 -4.91 -4.81
CA ILE A 115 -7.85 -3.64 -4.44
C ILE A 115 -6.33 -3.71 -4.56
N ASN A 116 -5.67 -2.56 -4.58
CA ASN A 116 -4.23 -2.50 -4.41
C ASN A 116 -3.78 -2.81 -2.98
N VAL A 117 -2.78 -3.67 -2.89
CA VAL A 117 -1.90 -3.83 -1.73
C VAL A 117 -0.49 -3.49 -2.20
N TRP A 118 0.17 -2.57 -1.49
CA TRP A 118 1.42 -1.97 -1.91
C TRP A 118 2.63 -2.60 -1.21
N LEU A 119 3.65 -2.94 -1.98
CA LEU A 119 4.99 -3.23 -1.48
C LEU A 119 5.74 -1.92 -1.28
N ASP A 120 6.25 -1.68 -0.07
CA ASP A 120 7.18 -0.62 0.21
C ASP A 120 8.62 -1.07 -0.13
N LEU A 121 9.22 -0.47 -1.15
CA LEU A 121 10.60 -0.73 -1.57
C LEU A 121 11.46 0.53 -1.34
N GLU A 122 12.19 0.54 -0.23
CA GLU A 122 13.13 1.59 0.11
C GLU A 122 14.26 1.09 1.02
N GLU A 123 15.30 1.92 1.13
CA GLU A 123 16.44 1.74 2.02
C GLU A 123 17.10 0.35 1.93
N VAL A 124 17.13 -0.20 0.72
CA VAL A 124 17.82 -1.46 0.45
C VAL A 124 19.33 -1.26 0.65
N SER A 125 20.02 -2.27 1.17
CA SER A 125 21.48 -2.25 1.23
C SER A 125 22.10 -1.94 -0.14
N LYS A 126 23.07 -1.02 -0.16
CA LYS A 126 23.87 -0.72 -1.35
C LYS A 126 24.67 -1.92 -1.87
N ASP A 127 24.86 -2.95 -1.03
CA ASP A 127 25.59 -4.16 -1.37
C ASP A 127 24.68 -5.24 -1.97
N ALA A 128 23.35 -5.01 -2.01
CA ALA A 128 22.40 -5.92 -2.63
C ALA A 128 22.51 -5.88 -4.16
N ALA A 129 22.54 -7.06 -4.79
CA ALA A 129 22.48 -7.14 -6.24
C ALA A 129 21.05 -6.80 -6.73
N SER A 130 20.94 -6.08 -7.84
CA SER A 130 19.62 -5.79 -8.44
C SER A 130 18.81 -7.05 -8.74
N ALA A 131 19.46 -8.17 -9.07
CA ALA A 131 18.81 -9.45 -9.29
C ALA A 131 18.07 -9.96 -8.03
N ASP A 132 18.66 -9.80 -6.85
CA ASP A 132 18.04 -10.21 -5.58
C ASP A 132 16.86 -9.30 -5.21
N ILE A 133 16.98 -8.00 -5.50
CA ILE A 133 15.88 -7.04 -5.33
C ILE A 133 14.71 -7.40 -6.25
N ILE A 134 14.98 -7.67 -7.53
CA ILE A 134 13.98 -8.10 -8.51
C ILE A 134 13.31 -9.42 -8.08
N ALA A 135 14.10 -10.38 -7.61
CA ALA A 135 13.61 -11.66 -7.14
C ALA A 135 12.71 -11.52 -5.90
N TYR A 136 13.10 -10.68 -4.93
CA TYR A 136 12.28 -10.31 -3.78
C TYR A 136 10.93 -9.71 -4.20
N CYS A 137 10.97 -8.68 -5.05
CA CYS A 137 9.79 -7.95 -5.49
C CYS A 137 8.83 -8.87 -6.27
N THR A 138 9.37 -9.72 -7.14
CA THR A 138 8.59 -10.68 -7.95
C THR A 138 7.95 -11.76 -7.08
N ALA A 139 8.69 -12.31 -6.09
CA ALA A 139 8.16 -13.29 -5.16
C ALA A 139 7.03 -12.70 -4.32
N TRP A 140 7.20 -11.47 -3.81
CA TRP A 140 6.16 -10.76 -3.06
C TRP A 140 4.91 -10.53 -3.92
N TYR A 141 5.10 -10.04 -5.14
CA TYR A 141 4.01 -9.82 -6.11
C TYR A 141 3.19 -11.09 -6.31
N ASN A 142 3.84 -12.24 -6.52
CA ASN A 142 3.17 -13.49 -6.80
C ASN A 142 2.27 -13.94 -5.64
N GLU A 143 2.76 -13.84 -4.41
CA GLU A 143 1.98 -14.21 -3.21
C GLU A 143 0.75 -13.31 -3.05
N VAL A 144 0.93 -11.98 -3.16
CA VAL A 144 -0.18 -11.02 -3.03
C VAL A 144 -1.18 -11.14 -4.18
N LYS A 145 -0.71 -11.38 -5.41
CA LYS A 145 -1.57 -11.62 -6.57
C LYS A 145 -2.38 -12.91 -6.42
N SER A 146 -1.75 -13.98 -5.93
CA SER A 146 -2.40 -15.28 -5.71
C SER A 146 -3.54 -15.21 -4.69
N ALA A 147 -3.46 -14.26 -3.75
CA ALA A 147 -4.51 -14.02 -2.76
C ALA A 147 -5.70 -13.21 -3.30
N GLY A 148 -5.62 -12.73 -4.53
CA GLY A 148 -6.70 -12.03 -5.24
C GLY A 148 -6.59 -10.49 -5.22
N TYR A 149 -5.53 -9.92 -4.66
CA TYR A 149 -5.28 -8.47 -4.72
C TYR A 149 -4.64 -8.06 -6.05
N ASP A 150 -4.57 -6.76 -6.32
CA ASP A 150 -3.77 -6.22 -7.42
C ASP A 150 -2.49 -5.57 -6.88
N PRO A 151 -1.33 -6.25 -6.89
CA PRO A 151 -0.14 -5.73 -6.24
C PRO A 151 0.33 -4.42 -6.86
N GLY A 152 0.64 -3.44 -6.02
CA GLY A 152 1.35 -2.22 -6.38
C GLY A 152 2.70 -2.13 -5.70
N ILE A 153 3.55 -1.22 -6.15
CA ILE A 153 4.86 -0.94 -5.53
C ILE A 153 5.02 0.55 -5.25
N TYR A 154 5.38 0.88 -4.03
CA TYR A 154 5.93 2.17 -3.65
C TYR A 154 7.43 2.17 -3.87
N THR A 155 7.92 3.24 -4.50
CA THR A 155 9.32 3.43 -4.86
C THR A 155 9.90 4.59 -4.06
N GLY A 156 10.51 4.24 -2.94
CA GLY A 156 11.15 5.18 -2.03
C GLY A 156 12.60 5.49 -2.38
N TYR A 157 13.33 6.01 -1.39
CA TYR A 157 14.75 6.28 -1.53
C TYR A 157 15.56 4.97 -1.46
N GLY A 158 16.64 4.86 -2.24
CA GLY A 158 17.57 3.73 -2.11
C GLY A 158 16.96 2.38 -2.50
N THR A 159 16.12 2.32 -3.54
CA THR A 159 15.49 1.07 -4.01
C THR A 159 16.49 0.05 -4.57
N GLY A 160 17.68 0.50 -5.00
CA GLY A 160 18.69 -0.32 -5.67
C GLY A 160 18.33 -0.73 -7.11
N LEU A 161 17.26 -0.16 -7.67
CA LEU A 161 16.80 -0.42 -9.05
C LEU A 161 16.77 0.86 -9.88
N SER A 162 17.17 0.74 -11.15
CA SER A 162 17.03 1.80 -12.14
C SER A 162 15.59 1.95 -12.63
N SER A 163 15.28 3.10 -13.23
CA SER A 163 13.99 3.38 -13.88
C SER A 163 13.57 2.31 -14.91
N ALA A 164 14.55 1.77 -15.65
CA ALA A 164 14.31 0.70 -16.62
C ALA A 164 13.99 -0.63 -15.95
N GLN A 165 14.74 -1.02 -14.91
CA GLN A 165 14.50 -2.26 -14.17
C GLN A 165 13.15 -2.25 -13.46
N LEU A 166 12.75 -1.10 -12.89
CA LEU A 166 11.43 -0.93 -12.27
C LEU A 166 10.28 -1.23 -13.24
N TYR A 167 10.45 -0.96 -14.54
CA TYR A 167 9.43 -1.18 -15.56
C TYR A 167 9.54 -2.52 -16.29
N HIS A 168 10.75 -2.91 -16.71
CA HIS A 168 10.97 -4.05 -17.59
C HIS A 168 11.14 -5.37 -16.83
N ASP A 169 11.67 -5.31 -15.61
CA ASP A 169 12.09 -6.50 -14.88
C ASP A 169 11.16 -6.84 -13.71
N LEU A 170 10.19 -5.99 -13.41
CA LEU A 170 9.20 -6.21 -12.36
C LEU A 170 7.79 -6.45 -12.93
N PRO A 171 6.96 -7.27 -12.28
CA PRO A 171 5.62 -7.61 -12.74
C PRO A 171 4.54 -6.55 -12.43
N PHE A 172 4.88 -5.45 -11.74
CA PHE A 172 3.91 -4.46 -11.29
C PHE A 172 3.32 -3.63 -12.43
N ARG A 173 2.08 -3.19 -12.23
CA ARG A 173 1.40 -2.21 -13.10
C ARG A 173 1.01 -0.94 -12.35
N HIS A 174 1.03 -0.99 -11.03
CA HIS A 174 0.65 0.12 -10.15
C HIS A 174 1.89 0.62 -9.42
N TYR A 175 2.20 1.90 -9.63
CA TYR A 175 3.40 2.54 -9.07
C TYR A 175 3.00 3.76 -8.25
N TRP A 176 3.49 3.78 -7.02
CA TRP A 176 3.45 4.92 -6.11
C TRP A 176 4.88 5.41 -5.94
N ARG A 177 5.10 6.71 -6.11
CA ARG A 177 6.45 7.29 -6.05
C ARG A 177 6.57 8.23 -4.87
N ALA A 178 7.64 8.05 -4.09
CA ALA A 178 8.05 9.02 -3.09
C ALA A 178 8.29 10.40 -3.70
N TYR A 179 8.28 11.44 -2.87
CA TYR A 179 8.53 12.82 -3.32
C TYR A 179 9.83 12.98 -4.13
N ASN A 180 10.87 12.23 -3.77
CA ASN A 180 12.18 12.20 -4.42
C ASN A 180 12.56 10.82 -4.99
N GLY A 181 11.58 9.94 -5.21
CA GLY A 181 11.78 8.60 -5.74
C GLY A 181 12.13 8.58 -7.25
N PRO A 182 12.64 7.45 -7.77
CA PRO A 182 12.94 7.31 -9.19
C PRO A 182 11.68 7.36 -10.07
N ASP A 183 11.79 7.84 -11.32
CA ASP A 183 10.71 7.64 -12.31
C ASP A 183 10.67 6.18 -12.79
N VAL A 184 9.55 5.75 -13.34
CA VAL A 184 9.36 4.40 -13.90
C VAL A 184 9.29 4.52 -15.41
N ALA A 185 10.23 3.87 -16.11
CA ALA A 185 10.34 4.00 -17.56
C ALA A 185 9.01 3.63 -18.24
N ASN A 186 8.62 4.37 -19.28
CA ASN A 186 7.44 4.10 -20.14
C ASN A 186 6.04 4.09 -19.48
N ARG A 187 5.93 4.00 -18.15
CA ARG A 187 4.64 3.98 -17.42
C ARG A 187 4.50 5.17 -16.48
N GLY A 188 5.54 5.55 -15.75
CA GLY A 188 5.41 6.54 -14.68
C GLY A 188 4.63 5.96 -13.48
N PHE A 189 3.89 6.82 -12.78
CA PHE A 189 3.26 6.51 -11.49
C PHE A 189 1.82 7.00 -11.44
N GLN A 190 1.04 6.33 -10.61
CA GLN A 190 -0.38 6.60 -10.37
C GLN A 190 -0.61 7.35 -9.05
N ILE A 191 0.34 7.25 -8.11
CA ILE A 191 0.33 7.99 -6.85
C ILE A 191 1.66 8.74 -6.69
N ILE A 192 1.59 9.99 -6.27
CA ILE A 192 2.75 10.84 -5.95
C ILE A 192 2.67 11.26 -4.49
N GLN A 193 3.63 10.80 -3.68
CA GLN A 193 3.83 11.31 -2.34
C GLN A 193 4.47 12.70 -2.39
N LYS A 194 4.08 13.57 -1.47
CA LYS A 194 4.68 14.89 -1.23
C LYS A 194 5.49 14.86 0.06
N THR A 195 6.23 15.93 0.30
CA THR A 195 6.95 16.11 1.56
C THR A 195 5.99 16.01 2.75
N GLN A 196 6.42 15.27 3.76
CA GLN A 196 5.71 15.10 5.02
C GLN A 196 5.30 16.44 5.64
N ILE A 197 4.12 16.47 6.23
CA ILE A 197 3.59 17.63 6.97
C ILE A 197 3.05 17.20 8.33
N LYS A 198 2.88 18.18 9.23
CA LYS A 198 2.09 18.00 10.44
C LYS A 198 0.64 18.41 10.18
N LEU A 199 -0.29 17.48 10.39
CA LEU A 199 -1.73 17.72 10.26
C LEU A 199 -2.48 17.02 11.39
N ASN A 200 -3.33 17.75 12.11
CA ASN A 200 -4.15 17.21 13.22
C ASN A 200 -3.33 16.45 14.29
N GLY A 201 -2.08 16.84 14.50
CA GLY A 201 -1.18 16.18 15.47
C GLY A 201 -0.43 14.95 14.94
N PHE A 202 -0.61 14.59 13.67
CA PHE A 202 0.08 13.48 13.00
C PHE A 202 1.17 13.99 12.06
N GLU A 203 2.23 13.21 11.92
CA GLU A 203 3.14 13.27 10.78
C GLU A 203 2.49 12.47 9.64
N VAL A 204 2.12 13.16 8.58
CA VAL A 204 1.41 12.58 7.42
C VAL A 204 2.16 12.89 6.15
N ASP A 205 2.17 11.92 5.25
CA ASP A 205 2.76 12.04 3.94
C ASP A 205 1.63 12.23 2.91
N PRO A 206 1.44 13.44 2.35
CA PRO A 206 0.32 13.70 1.45
C PRO A 206 0.53 13.02 0.09
N ASP A 207 -0.51 12.38 -0.42
CA ASP A 207 -0.52 11.70 -1.70
C ASP A 207 -1.49 12.33 -2.70
N TYR A 208 -1.16 12.22 -3.99
CA TYR A 208 -2.03 12.65 -5.08
C TYR A 208 -2.14 11.56 -6.13
N ILE A 209 -3.37 11.25 -6.52
CA ILE A 209 -3.65 10.29 -7.58
C ILE A 209 -3.63 10.98 -8.94
N GLN A 210 -2.99 10.34 -9.91
CA GLN A 210 -3.06 10.71 -11.33
C GLN A 210 -3.17 9.44 -12.17
N MET A 211 -3.54 9.60 -13.44
CA MET A 211 -3.34 8.52 -14.41
C MET A 211 -1.85 8.40 -14.70
N ASP A 212 -1.37 7.17 -14.83
CA ASP A 212 -0.02 6.93 -15.37
C ASP A 212 0.00 7.13 -16.90
N LYS A 213 1.19 7.00 -17.52
CA LYS A 213 1.38 7.17 -18.96
C LYS A 213 0.68 6.09 -19.81
N LYS A 214 0.11 5.05 -19.19
CA LYS A 214 -0.71 4.01 -19.82
C LYS A 214 -2.21 4.21 -19.59
N GLY A 215 -2.60 5.21 -18.80
CA GLY A 215 -4.00 5.52 -18.50
C GLY A 215 -4.55 4.74 -17.30
N ASP A 216 -3.72 3.99 -16.58
CA ASP A 216 -4.17 3.20 -15.43
C ASP A 216 -4.21 4.06 -14.15
N LEU A 217 -5.04 3.63 -13.20
CA LEU A 217 -5.25 4.23 -11.88
C LEU A 217 -5.11 3.15 -10.79
N PRO A 218 -4.86 3.52 -9.52
CA PRO A 218 -4.90 2.54 -8.46
C PRO A 218 -6.37 2.13 -8.20
N ILE A 219 -6.58 0.97 -7.63
CA ILE A 219 -7.87 0.41 -7.24
C ILE A 219 -7.96 0.46 -5.72
N TRP A 220 -8.94 1.18 -5.20
CA TRP A 220 -9.16 1.36 -3.77
C TRP A 220 -10.44 0.67 -3.31
N LEU A 221 -10.63 0.61 -1.99
CA LEU A 221 -11.93 0.35 -1.39
C LEU A 221 -12.59 1.68 -1.02
N SER A 222 -13.64 2.09 -1.73
CA SER A 222 -14.42 3.27 -1.36
C SER A 222 -15.59 2.90 -0.45
N ALA A 223 -15.99 3.84 0.42
CA ALA A 223 -17.16 3.66 1.27
C ALA A 223 -18.42 3.50 0.42
N VAL A 224 -19.35 2.66 0.87
CA VAL A 224 -20.72 2.66 0.31
C VAL A 224 -21.37 3.94 0.80
N ASN A 225 -21.62 4.89 -0.11
CA ASN A 225 -22.44 6.05 0.25
C ASN A 225 -23.81 5.53 0.67
N ASN A 226 -24.15 5.65 1.96
CA ASN A 226 -25.54 5.56 2.40
C ASN A 226 -26.21 6.84 1.88
N VAL A 227 -26.79 6.75 0.68
CA VAL A 227 -27.69 7.78 0.13
C VAL A 227 -28.95 7.83 0.98
#